data_AF-A0A7G7W4F9-F1
#
_entry.id   AF-A0A7G7W4F9-F1
#
_cell.length_a   1.000
_cell.length_b   1.000
_cell.length_c   1.000
_cell.angle_alpha   90.00
_cell.angle_beta   90.00
_cell.angle_gamma   90.00
#
_symmetry.space_group_name_H-M   'P 1'
#
loop_
_entity.id
_entity.type
_entity.pdbx_description
1 polymer ?
#
loop_
_entity_poly.entity_id
_entity_poly.type
_entity_poly.pdbx_seq_one_letter_code
_entity_poly.pdbx_strand_id
1 'polypeptide(L)'
;MRVSTPSTFHRLTSTLRAAGLALALLLLAPLCAQAQTWMVSTDAYIKMGVMDKFGQLGTYSAKFVVTDQTSGKAYILVKEVGAGQNGVDVIFPSEPSEPDYFKTETGEAAKSQPGRYTWECQVSGKKVVGGRFTLPETANDITVLEKQEKKK
;
A
#
# COMPACT_ATOMS: atom_id res chain seq x y z
N MET A 1 68.08 29.98 -2.77
CA MET A 1 67.10 30.24 -3.86
C MET A 1 66.12 29.06 -3.88
N ARG A 2 64.87 29.23 -3.41
CA ARG A 2 63.85 28.16 -3.45
C ARG A 2 63.12 28.24 -4.79
N VAL A 3 63.17 27.16 -5.57
CA VAL A 3 62.46 27.03 -6.84
C VAL A 3 61.06 26.55 -6.55
N SER A 4 60.06 27.39 -6.83
CA SER A 4 58.64 27.09 -6.69
C SER A 4 58.17 26.24 -7.88
N THR A 5 57.83 24.97 -7.64
CA THR A 5 57.28 24.06 -8.66
C THR A 5 55.83 24.46 -8.99
N PRO A 6 55.43 24.59 -10.27
CA PRO A 6 54.09 25.03 -10.64
C PRO A 6 53.08 23.89 -10.52
N SER A 7 52.43 23.77 -9.36
CA SER A 7 51.37 22.78 -9.06
C SER A 7 50.00 23.12 -9.70
N THR A 8 49.90 24.25 -10.40
CA THR A 8 48.66 24.77 -11.00
C THR A 8 48.22 24.02 -12.27
N PHE A 9 49.15 23.51 -13.07
CA PHE A 9 48.84 22.83 -14.34
C PHE A 9 48.17 21.45 -14.15
N HIS A 10 48.48 20.74 -13.07
CA HIS A 10 47.88 19.43 -12.79
C HIS A 10 46.42 19.53 -12.31
N ARG A 11 46.04 20.62 -11.63
CA ARG A 11 44.65 20.82 -11.18
C ARG A 11 43.72 21.11 -12.34
N LEU A 12 44.15 21.97 -13.27
CA LEU A 12 43.42 22.37 -14.48
C LEU A 12 43.13 21.20 -15.43
N THR A 13 44.09 20.28 -15.59
CA THR A 13 43.92 19.09 -16.42
C THR A 13 42.99 18.05 -15.76
N SER A 14 43.00 17.94 -14.43
CA SER A 14 42.08 17.05 -13.71
C SER A 14 40.61 17.53 -13.77
N THR A 15 40.37 18.84 -13.68
CA THR A 15 39.02 19.41 -13.77
C THR A 15 38.46 19.29 -15.17
N LEU A 16 39.28 19.48 -16.22
CA LEU A 16 38.86 19.29 -17.60
C LEU A 16 38.45 17.83 -17.88
N ARG A 17 39.20 16.86 -17.34
CA ARG A 17 38.87 15.43 -17.49
C ARG A 17 37.59 15.06 -16.74
N ALA A 18 37.40 15.58 -15.52
CA ALA A 18 36.19 15.36 -14.75
C ALA A 18 34.96 15.97 -15.45
N ALA A 19 35.09 17.18 -16.00
CA ALA A 19 34.03 17.83 -16.78
C ALA A 19 33.70 17.06 -18.06
N GLY A 20 34.72 16.56 -18.78
CA GLY A 20 34.54 15.73 -19.96
C GLY A 20 33.84 14.41 -19.66
N LEU A 21 34.19 13.75 -18.56
CA LEU A 21 33.53 12.53 -18.10
C LEU A 21 32.07 12.79 -17.72
N ALA A 22 31.79 13.88 -17.00
CA ALA A 22 30.43 14.26 -16.62
C ALA A 22 29.56 14.55 -17.86
N LEU A 23 30.11 15.24 -18.86
CA LEU A 23 29.43 15.50 -20.12
C LEU A 23 29.17 14.21 -20.90
N ALA A 24 30.14 13.29 -20.94
CA ALA A 24 29.95 11.99 -21.57
C ALA A 24 28.86 11.17 -20.87
N LEU A 25 28.82 11.16 -19.54
CA LEU A 25 27.77 10.47 -18.76
C LEU A 25 26.38 11.08 -19.00
N LEU A 26 26.29 12.41 -19.13
CA LEU A 26 25.03 13.09 -19.47
C LEU A 26 24.55 12.74 -20.88
N LEU A 27 25.46 12.61 -21.85
CA LEU A 27 25.13 12.23 -23.22
C LEU A 27 24.74 10.75 -23.38
N LEU A 28 25.25 9.87 -22.50
CA LEU A 28 24.88 8.46 -22.46
C LEU A 28 23.71 8.17 -21.51
N ALA A 29 23.15 9.17 -20.85
CA ALA A 29 22.00 8.97 -19.98
C ALA A 29 20.79 8.55 -20.84
N PRO A 30 20.10 7.43 -20.51
CA PRO A 30 18.92 7.02 -21.25
C PRO A 30 17.81 8.07 -21.08
N LEU A 31 17.51 8.80 -22.16
CA LEU A 31 16.49 9.86 -22.20
C LEU A 31 15.06 9.35 -22.03
N CYS A 32 14.85 8.03 -22.11
CA CYS A 32 13.54 7.40 -22.09
C CYS A 32 13.56 6.13 -21.24
N ALA A 33 13.66 6.28 -19.92
CA ALA A 33 13.20 5.22 -19.02
C ALA A 33 11.66 5.15 -19.14
N GLN A 34 11.17 4.20 -19.91
CA GLN A 34 9.74 3.91 -20.02
C GLN A 34 9.37 3.03 -18.82
N ALA A 35 8.70 3.61 -17.82
CA ALA A 35 8.10 2.83 -16.77
C ALA A 35 6.90 2.07 -17.36
N GLN A 36 6.96 0.74 -17.35
CA GLN A 36 5.80 -0.06 -17.72
C GLN A 36 4.87 -0.12 -16.51
N THR A 37 3.79 0.68 -16.54
CA THR A 37 2.73 0.61 -15.54
C THR A 37 1.69 -0.41 -16.02
N TRP A 38 1.46 -1.44 -15.22
CA TRP A 38 0.31 -2.31 -15.41
C TRP A 38 -0.90 -1.61 -14.81
N MET A 39 -1.93 -1.38 -15.61
CA MET A 39 -3.22 -0.92 -15.10
C MET A 39 -3.93 -2.13 -14.48
N VAL A 40 -4.04 -2.15 -13.15
CA VAL A 40 -4.82 -3.16 -12.43
C VAL A 40 -6.25 -2.65 -12.31
N SER A 41 -7.21 -3.39 -12.89
CA SER A 41 -8.63 -3.02 -12.91
C SER A 41 -9.38 -3.43 -11.63
N THR A 42 -8.69 -3.51 -10.50
CA THR A 42 -9.27 -4.03 -9.25
C THR A 42 -9.08 -3.01 -8.13
N ASP A 43 -10.16 -2.64 -7.48
CA ASP A 43 -10.13 -1.78 -6.31
C ASP A 43 -9.37 -2.49 -5.18
N ALA A 44 -8.54 -1.73 -4.46
CA ALA A 44 -7.84 -2.27 -3.31
C ALA A 44 -8.85 -2.71 -2.24
N TYR A 45 -8.66 -3.92 -1.72
CA TYR A 45 -9.47 -4.48 -0.65
C TYR A 45 -8.58 -5.14 0.41
N ILE A 46 -9.13 -5.30 1.60
CA ILE A 46 -8.53 -6.07 2.68
C ILE A 46 -9.51 -7.15 3.13
N LYS A 47 -8.99 -8.35 3.36
CA LYS A 47 -9.70 -9.43 4.04
C LYS A 47 -9.31 -9.41 5.52
N MET A 48 -10.31 -9.33 6.40
CA MET A 48 -10.14 -9.35 7.85
C MET A 48 -11.09 -10.35 8.47
N GLY A 49 -10.75 -10.93 9.62
CA GLY A 49 -11.56 -12.00 10.17
C GLY A 49 -11.34 -12.22 11.65
N VAL A 50 -12.24 -13.00 12.24
CA VAL A 50 -12.19 -13.45 13.62
C VAL A 50 -12.44 -14.95 13.67
N MET A 51 -11.68 -15.65 14.51
CA MET A 51 -11.80 -17.07 14.71
C MET A 51 -11.96 -17.37 16.21
N ASP A 52 -12.95 -18.19 16.56
CA ASP A 52 -13.02 -18.83 17.86
C ASP A 52 -12.00 -19.97 17.91
N LYS A 53 -10.86 -19.69 18.53
CA LYS A 53 -9.76 -20.66 18.67
C LYS A 53 -10.17 -21.94 19.40
N PHE A 54 -11.15 -21.87 20.29
CA PHE A 54 -11.54 -23.00 21.14
C PHE A 54 -12.84 -23.67 20.70
N GLY A 55 -13.61 -23.05 19.80
CA GLY A 55 -14.91 -23.55 19.35
C GLY A 55 -15.94 -23.66 20.48
N GLN A 56 -15.82 -22.83 21.51
CA GLN A 56 -16.63 -22.87 22.72
C GLN A 56 -17.71 -21.79 22.78
N LEU A 57 -17.65 -20.80 21.88
CA LEU A 57 -18.58 -19.67 21.90
C LEU A 57 -19.98 -20.03 21.37
N GLY A 58 -20.12 -21.16 20.67
CA GLY A 58 -21.39 -21.53 20.03
C GLY A 58 -21.75 -20.55 18.91
N THR A 59 -23.01 -20.17 18.79
CA THR A 59 -23.44 -19.10 17.88
C THR A 59 -23.11 -17.74 18.48
N TYR A 60 -22.43 -16.87 17.71
CA TYR A 60 -22.08 -15.54 18.18
C TYR A 60 -22.16 -14.49 17.07
N SER A 61 -22.38 -13.23 17.48
CA SER A 61 -22.39 -12.07 16.58
C SER A 61 -21.03 -11.38 16.58
N ALA A 62 -20.41 -11.27 15.41
CA ALA A 62 -19.14 -10.60 15.16
C ALA A 62 -19.40 -9.23 14.52
N LYS A 63 -19.15 -8.16 15.27
CA LYS A 63 -19.25 -6.77 14.77
C LYS A 63 -17.87 -6.28 14.34
N PHE A 64 -17.68 -6.11 13.04
CA PHE A 64 -16.51 -5.48 12.46
C PHE A 64 -16.72 -3.97 12.36
N VAL A 65 -15.76 -3.20 12.85
CA VAL A 65 -15.75 -1.73 12.77
C VAL A 65 -14.45 -1.33 12.09
N VAL A 66 -14.56 -0.62 10.96
CA VAL A 66 -13.44 -0.03 10.24
C VAL A 66 -13.54 1.49 10.39
N THR A 67 -12.51 2.10 10.95
CA THR A 67 -12.44 3.55 11.15
C THR A 67 -11.40 4.13 10.21
N ASP A 68 -11.84 5.07 9.37
CA ASP A 68 -10.96 5.94 8.62
C ASP A 68 -10.30 6.94 9.59
N GLN A 69 -8.98 6.89 9.68
CA GLN A 69 -8.21 7.75 10.57
C GLN A 69 -8.13 9.20 10.08
N THR A 70 -8.43 9.45 8.80
CA THR A 70 -8.44 10.79 8.22
C THR A 70 -9.77 11.49 8.47
N SER A 71 -10.88 10.84 8.10
CA SER A 71 -12.22 11.42 8.22
C SER A 71 -12.89 11.17 9.57
N GLY A 72 -12.37 10.22 10.37
CA GLY A 72 -13.00 9.75 11.60
C GLY A 72 -14.25 8.90 11.38
N LYS A 73 -14.66 8.65 10.12
CA LYS A 73 -15.84 7.86 9.80
C LYS A 73 -15.65 6.39 10.21
N ALA A 74 -16.67 5.83 10.84
CA ALA A 74 -16.75 4.41 11.18
C ALA A 74 -17.72 3.68 10.25
N TYR A 75 -17.24 2.61 9.64
CA TYR A 75 -18.01 1.69 8.82
C TYR A 75 -18.17 0.36 9.56
N ILE A 76 -19.39 -0.14 9.61
CA ILE A 76 -19.79 -1.26 10.44
C ILE A 76 -20.35 -2.37 9.56
N LEU A 77 -19.95 -3.61 9.86
CA LEU A 77 -20.56 -4.83 9.34
C LEU A 77 -20.74 -5.80 10.50
N VAL A 78 -21.93 -6.39 10.62
CA VAL A 78 -22.24 -7.39 11.65
C VAL A 78 -22.50 -8.72 10.96
N LYS A 79 -21.83 -9.77 11.44
CA LYS A 79 -21.92 -11.13 10.93
C LYS A 79 -22.32 -12.08 12.05
N GLU A 80 -23.37 -12.86 11.81
CA GLU A 80 -23.69 -13.99 12.68
C GLU A 80 -22.81 -15.19 12.29
N VAL A 81 -22.13 -15.77 13.26
CA VAL A 81 -21.32 -16.99 13.13
C VAL A 81 -22.10 -18.12 13.79
N GLY A 82 -22.50 -19.10 12.99
CA GLY A 82 -23.31 -20.22 13.47
C GLY A 82 -22.50 -21.22 14.32
N ALA A 83 -23.16 -21.93 15.22
CA ALA A 83 -22.55 -23.03 15.95
C ALA A 83 -21.93 -24.07 14.98
N GLY A 84 -20.65 -24.41 15.21
CA GLY A 84 -19.88 -25.29 14.33
C GLY A 84 -19.09 -24.56 13.23
N GLN A 85 -19.28 -23.25 13.06
CA GLN A 85 -18.38 -22.41 12.29
C GLN A 85 -17.29 -21.86 13.21
N ASN A 86 -16.03 -22.09 12.86
CA ASN A 86 -14.90 -21.69 13.69
C ASN A 86 -14.59 -20.19 13.61
N GLY A 87 -15.17 -19.46 12.67
CA GLY A 87 -14.86 -18.07 12.44
C GLY A 87 -15.53 -17.50 11.19
N VAL A 88 -15.30 -16.22 10.96
CA VAL A 88 -15.79 -15.51 9.78
C VAL A 88 -14.74 -14.52 9.29
N ASP A 89 -14.57 -14.48 7.97
CA ASP A 89 -13.82 -13.45 7.29
C ASP A 89 -14.78 -12.51 6.56
N VAL A 90 -14.40 -11.23 6.47
CA VAL A 90 -15.11 -10.17 5.77
C VAL A 90 -14.14 -9.38 4.91
N ILE A 91 -14.67 -8.75 3.87
CA ILE A 91 -13.90 -7.96 2.91
C ILE A 91 -14.27 -6.48 3.07
N PHE A 92 -13.28 -5.61 3.16
CA PHE A 92 -13.47 -4.16 3.19
C PHE A 92 -12.66 -3.49 2.07
N PRO A 93 -13.24 -2.53 1.33
CA PRO A 93 -14.68 -2.29 1.22
C PRO A 93 -15.35 -3.46 0.47
N SER A 94 -16.64 -3.67 0.69
CA SER A 94 -17.47 -4.61 -0.08
C SER A 94 -18.54 -3.83 -0.85
N GLU A 95 -18.97 -4.39 -1.99
CA GLU A 95 -19.96 -3.71 -2.83
C GLU A 95 -21.32 -3.60 -2.12
N PRO A 96 -22.07 -2.49 -2.30
CA PRO A 96 -23.41 -2.35 -1.73
C PRO A 96 -24.45 -3.34 -2.28
N SER A 97 -24.14 -3.99 -3.40
CA SER A 97 -24.91 -5.08 -4.00
C SER A 97 -24.85 -6.37 -3.17
N GLU A 98 -23.77 -6.54 -2.39
CA GLU A 98 -23.58 -7.69 -1.51
C GLU A 98 -24.49 -7.55 -0.28
N PRO A 99 -25.06 -8.66 0.23
CA PRO A 99 -25.87 -8.62 1.45
C PRO A 99 -25.06 -8.16 2.67
N ASP A 100 -23.74 -8.38 2.63
CA ASP A 100 -22.82 -8.19 3.74
C ASP A 100 -21.80 -7.09 3.45
N TYR A 101 -22.31 -5.86 3.40
CA TYR A 101 -21.50 -4.69 3.11
C TYR A 101 -21.27 -3.78 4.32
N PHE A 102 -20.11 -3.15 4.34
CA PHE A 102 -19.75 -2.18 5.36
C PHE A 102 -20.49 -0.86 5.12
N LYS A 103 -21.11 -0.33 6.17
CA LYS A 103 -21.84 0.94 6.10
C LYS A 103 -21.71 1.77 7.36
N THR A 104 -21.83 3.08 7.23
CA THR A 104 -21.91 3.99 8.39
C THR A 104 -23.24 3.82 9.12
N GLU A 105 -23.38 4.44 10.30
CA GLU A 105 -24.64 4.53 11.02
C GLU A 105 -25.75 5.22 10.21
N THR A 106 -25.36 6.13 9.30
CA THR A 106 -26.26 6.82 8.37
C THR A 106 -26.59 6.01 7.11
N GLY A 107 -26.05 4.80 6.96
CA GLY A 107 -26.29 3.92 5.82
C GLY A 107 -25.40 4.19 4.59
N GLU A 108 -24.40 5.05 4.70
CA GLU A 108 -23.42 5.30 3.64
C GLU A 108 -22.53 4.06 3.47
N ALA A 109 -22.53 3.45 2.29
CA ALA A 109 -21.66 2.31 2.01
C ALA A 109 -20.18 2.72 1.99
N ALA A 110 -19.33 1.84 2.51
CA ALA A 110 -17.88 1.98 2.41
C ALA A 110 -17.44 1.97 0.94
N LYS A 111 -16.42 2.76 0.63
CA LYS A 111 -15.81 2.83 -0.71
C LYS A 111 -14.30 2.64 -0.58
N SER A 112 -13.67 2.20 -1.67
CA SER A 112 -12.20 2.10 -1.71
C SER A 112 -11.64 3.50 -1.86
N GLN A 113 -11.34 4.12 -0.72
CA GLN A 113 -10.72 5.43 -0.66
C GLN A 113 -9.29 5.29 -0.16
N PRO A 114 -8.33 6.00 -0.75
CA PRO A 114 -6.98 6.04 -0.22
C PRO A 114 -6.97 6.61 1.19
N GLY A 115 -6.23 5.99 2.09
CA GLY A 115 -6.22 6.42 3.48
C GLY A 115 -5.66 5.41 4.45
N ARG A 116 -5.55 5.84 5.71
CA ARG A 116 -5.14 5.01 6.83
C ARG A 116 -6.38 4.56 7.60
N TYR A 117 -6.47 3.27 7.84
CA TYR A 117 -7.62 2.66 8.48
C TYR A 117 -7.19 1.85 9.70
N THR A 118 -8.01 1.88 10.73
CA THR A 118 -7.97 0.91 11.82
C THR A 118 -9.20 0.05 11.75
N TRP A 119 -9.07 -1.22 12.13
CA TRP A 119 -10.22 -2.09 12.25
C TRP A 119 -10.20 -2.84 13.56
N GLU A 120 -11.39 -3.22 14.00
CA GLU A 120 -11.57 -4.12 15.11
C GLU A 120 -12.80 -4.99 14.91
N CYS A 121 -12.75 -6.19 15.48
CA CYS A 121 -13.92 -7.04 15.64
C CYS A 121 -14.28 -7.08 17.12
N GLN A 122 -15.56 -6.88 17.39
CA GLN A 122 -16.17 -6.99 18.69
C GLN A 122 -17.08 -8.22 18.73
N VAL A 123 -16.94 -9.05 19.76
CA VAL A 123 -17.84 -10.17 20.06
C VAL A 123 -18.41 -9.92 21.45
N SER A 124 -19.74 -9.98 21.57
CA SER A 124 -20.45 -9.62 22.81
C SER A 124 -20.09 -8.23 23.35
N GLY A 125 -19.86 -7.27 22.45
CA GLY A 125 -19.50 -5.88 22.78
C GLY A 125 -18.05 -5.68 23.26
N LYS A 126 -17.24 -6.75 23.29
CA LYS A 126 -15.81 -6.67 23.66
C LYS A 126 -14.94 -6.79 22.44
N LYS A 127 -13.92 -5.95 22.33
CA LYS A 127 -12.88 -6.07 21.30
C LYS A 127 -12.11 -7.38 21.48
N VAL A 128 -12.11 -8.22 20.45
CA VAL A 128 -11.40 -9.52 20.46
C VAL A 128 -10.23 -9.57 19.48
N VAL A 129 -10.29 -8.81 18.39
CA VAL A 129 -9.19 -8.66 17.42
C VAL A 129 -9.24 -7.26 16.81
N GLY A 130 -8.12 -6.81 16.28
CA GLY A 130 -8.06 -5.62 15.47
C GLY A 130 -6.71 -5.43 14.82
N GLY A 131 -6.62 -4.42 13.98
CA GLY A 131 -5.41 -4.10 13.25
C GLY A 131 -5.48 -2.74 12.59
N ARG A 132 -4.52 -2.50 11.70
CA ARG A 132 -4.40 -1.29 10.91
C ARG A 132 -3.97 -1.65 9.50
N PHE A 133 -4.47 -0.90 8.52
CA PHE A 133 -4.07 -1.05 7.13
C PHE A 133 -4.08 0.32 6.44
N THR A 134 -3.55 0.37 5.23
CA THR A 134 -3.53 1.58 4.42
C THR A 134 -3.95 1.19 3.02
N LEU A 135 -4.92 1.90 2.47
CA LEU A 135 -5.27 1.80 1.06
C LEU A 135 -4.44 2.84 0.31
N PRO A 136 -3.60 2.43 -0.66
CA PRO A 136 -2.73 3.35 -1.38
C PRO A 136 -3.53 4.23 -2.35
N GLU A 137 -3.03 5.44 -2.62
CA GLU A 137 -3.60 6.35 -3.64
C GLU A 137 -3.46 5.81 -5.06
N THR A 138 -2.48 4.94 -5.28
CA THR A 138 -2.20 4.30 -6.56
C THR A 138 -1.99 2.80 -6.34
N ALA A 139 -2.74 1.97 -7.05
CA ALA A 139 -2.61 0.51 -7.04
C ALA A 139 -1.51 0.00 -8.00
N ASN A 140 -0.76 0.91 -8.64
CA ASN A 140 0.20 0.55 -9.68
C ASN A 140 1.59 0.31 -9.08
N ASP A 141 2.06 -0.94 -9.11
CA ASP A 141 3.47 -1.25 -8.92
C ASP A 141 4.28 -0.73 -10.12
N ILE A 142 5.19 0.20 -9.88
CA ILE A 142 6.08 0.75 -10.91
C ILE A 142 7.31 -0.14 -11.01
N THR A 143 7.38 -0.97 -12.06
CA THR A 143 8.62 -1.67 -12.41
C THR A 143 9.34 -0.88 -13.51
N VAL A 144 10.52 -0.36 -13.20
CA VAL A 144 11.38 0.28 -14.19
C VAL A 144 12.09 -0.83 -14.98
N LEU A 145 11.76 -0.97 -16.26
CA LEU A 145 12.44 -1.89 -17.15
C LEU A 145 13.52 -1.13 -17.92
N GLU A 146 14.79 -1.40 -17.63
CA GLU A 146 15.87 -0.97 -18.51
C GLU A 146 15.92 -1.88 -19.74
N LYS A 147 15.69 -1.32 -20.92
CA LYS A 147 15.85 -2.03 -22.19
C LYS A 147 17.34 -2.32 -22.40
N GLN A 148 17.78 -3.54 -22.06
CA GLN A 148 19.11 -4.00 -22.43
C GLN A 148 19.16 -4.27 -23.93
N GLU A 149 19.66 -3.31 -24.70
CA GLU A 149 20.02 -3.54 -26.09
C GLU A 149 21.21 -4.50 -26.14
N LYS A 150 20.94 -5.75 -26.51
CA LYS A 150 21.97 -6.72 -26.90
C LYS A 150 22.72 -6.14 -28.11
N LYS A 151 23.92 -5.61 -27.87
CA LYS A 151 24.88 -5.35 -28.94
C LYS A 151 25.21 -6.68 -29.62
N LYS A 152 24.88 -6.75 -30.90
CA LYS A 152 25.19 -7.86 -31.81
C LYS A 152 26.58 -7.66 -32.40
#